data_AF-A0A3D5YG90-F1
#
_entry.id   AF-A0A3D5YG90-F1
#
_cell.length_a   1.000
_cell.length_b   1.000
_cell.length_c   1.000
_cell.angle_alpha   90.00
_cell.angle_beta   90.00
_cell.angle_gamma   90.00
#
_symmetry.space_group_name_H-M   'P 1'
#
loop_
_entity.id
_entity.type
_entity.pdbx_description
1 polymer ?
#
loop_
_entity_poly.entity_id
_entity_poly.type
_entity_poly.pdbx_seq_one_letter_code
_entity_poly.pdbx_strand_id
1 'polypeptide(L)' 'MYLNSSTNNQIENIQVFNNTFGMRLNYSNINTYNNSKIFNNTSY' A
#
# COMPACT_ATOMS: atom_id res chain seq x y z
N MET A 1 -4.53 -3.74 1.24
CA MET A 1 -3.19 -4.36 1.46
C MET A 1 -2.67 -3.97 2.84
N TYR A 2 -2.11 -4.91 3.61
CA TYR A 2 -1.58 -4.64 4.95
C TYR A 2 -0.15 -5.14 5.08
N LEU A 3 0.78 -4.25 5.46
CA LEU A 3 2.15 -4.57 5.80
C LEU A 3 2.43 -4.09 7.23
N ASN A 4 3.01 -4.96 8.05
CA ASN A 4 3.29 -4.69 9.46
C ASN A 4 4.72 -5.07 9.81
N SER A 5 5.45 -4.13 10.42
CA SER A 5 6.82 -4.34 10.92
C SER A 5 7.75 -4.95 9.86
N SER A 6 7.59 -4.55 8.61
CA SER A 6 8.38 -5.02 7.46
C SER A 6 9.21 -3.89 6.88
N THR A 7 10.42 -4.20 6.42
CA THR A 7 11.37 -3.21 5.88
C THR A 7 11.77 -3.54 4.45
N ASN A 8 12.10 -2.51 3.66
CA ASN A 8 12.55 -2.64 2.27
C ASN A 8 11.51 -3.31 1.34
N ASN A 9 10.23 -2.94 1.51
CA ASN A 9 9.17 -3.49 0.65
C ASN A 9 9.15 -2.74 -0.69
N GLN A 10 9.19 -3.50 -1.78
CA GLN A 10 9.04 -2.99 -3.14
C GLN A 10 7.65 -3.36 -3.65
N ILE A 11 6.83 -2.36 -3.92
CA ILE A 11 5.45 -2.53 -4.36
C ILE A 11 5.32 -1.92 -5.75
N GLU A 12 5.10 -2.76 -6.75
CA GLU A 12 5.12 -2.36 -8.16
C GLU A 12 3.94 -2.90 -8.95
N ASN A 13 3.44 -2.09 -9.88
CA ASN A 13 2.42 -2.46 -10.86
C ASN A 13 1.11 -2.98 -10.25
N ILE A 14 0.72 -2.50 -9.07
CA ILE A 14 -0.55 -2.90 -8.43
C ILE A 14 -1.64 -1.83 -8.59
N GLN A 15 -2.89 -2.29 -8.60
CA GLN A 15 -4.08 -1.45 -8.53
C GLN A 15 -4.93 -1.87 -7.33
N VAL A 16 -5.21 -0.94 -6.42
CA VAL A 16 -6.06 -1.18 -5.26
C VAL A 16 -7.22 -0.18 -5.26
N PHE A 17 -8.44 -0.67 -5.50
CA PHE A 17 -9.62 0.16 -5.65
C PHE A 17 -10.89 -0.48 -5.09
N ASN A 18 -11.85 0.37 -4.71
CA ASN A 18 -13.17 -0.02 -4.20
C ASN A 18 -13.13 -0.80 -2.87
N ASN A 19 -12.23 -0.46 -1.94
CA ASN A 19 -12.15 -1.09 -0.62
C ASN A 19 -12.39 -0.08 0.52
N THR A 20 -12.79 -0.57 1.70
CA THR A 20 -12.81 0.26 2.91
C THR A 20 -11.40 0.74 3.28
N PHE A 21 -10.39 -0.12 3.14
CA PHE A 21 -8.98 0.21 3.36
C PHE A 21 -8.16 -0.12 2.11
N GLY A 22 -7.49 0.88 1.53
CA GLY A 22 -6.64 0.72 0.36
C GLY A 22 -5.32 0.04 0.71
N MET A 23 -4.42 0.77 1.35
CA MET A 23 -3.15 0.24 1.85
C MET A 23 -2.96 0.66 3.30
N ARG A 24 -2.27 -0.15 4.10
CA ARG A 24 -1.86 0.26 5.44
C ARG A 24 -0.47 -0.27 5.73
N LEU A 25 0.43 0.64 6.08
CA LEU A 25 1.82 0.39 6.44
C LEU A 25 2.00 0.73 7.93
N ASN A 26 2.09 -0.28 8.80
CA ASN A 26 2.30 -0.07 10.23
C ASN A 26 3.73 -0.44 10.60
N TYR A 27 4.47 0.49 11.23
CA TYR A 27 5.85 0.26 11.67
C TYR A 27 6.77 -0.27 10.55
N SER A 28 6.42 -0.01 9.28
CA SER A 28 7.19 -0.42 8.11
C SER A 28 8.04 0.76 7.63
N ASN A 29 9.32 0.51 7.37
CA ASN A 29 10.29 1.53 6.93
C ASN A 29 10.86 1.21 5.55
N ILE A 30 11.18 2.25 4.77
CA ILE A 30 11.77 2.14 3.42
C ILE A 30 10.86 1.35 2.48
N ASN A 31 9.77 1.99 2.03
CA ASN A 31 8.84 1.40 1.07
C ASN A 31 8.92 2.18 -0.24
N THR A 32 9.19 1.48 -1.34
CA THR A 32 9.19 2.07 -2.68
C THR A 32 7.91 1.70 -3.38
N TYR A 33 7.13 2.72 -3.77
CA TYR A 33 5.87 2.55 -4.49
C TYR A 33 6.03 3.08 -5.91
N ASN A 34 6.04 2.18 -6.89
CA ASN A 34 6.30 2.53 -8.29
C ASN A 34 5.17 2.03 -9.21
N ASN A 35 4.79 2.86 -10.18
CA ASN A 35 3.76 2.57 -11.18
C ASN A 35 2.48 1.90 -10.63
N SER A 36 2.03 2.33 -9.46
CA SER A 36 0.93 1.68 -8.74
C SER A 36 -0.16 2.71 -8.42
N LYS A 37 -1.43 2.30 -8.34
CA LYS A 37 -2.59 3.19 -8.16
C LYS A 37 -3.47 2.74 -7.01
N ILE A 38 -3.74 3.64 -6.07
CA ILE A 38 -4.72 3.46 -4.99
C ILE A 38 -5.80 4.53 -5.17
N PHE A 39 -7.03 4.13 -5.46
CA PHE A 39 -8.12 5.08 -5.72
C PHE A 39 -9.47 4.52 -5.30
N ASN A 40 -10.43 5.40 -5.02
CA ASN A 40 -11.78 5.01 -4.59
C ASN A 40 -11.78 4.02 -3.41
N ASN A 41 -10.96 4.30 -2.38
CA ASN A 41 -11.01 3.58 -1.11
C ASN A 41 -11.46 4.56 -0.02
N THR A 42 -12.21 4.07 0.97
CA THR A 42 -12.73 4.92 2.05
C THR A 42 -11.62 5.44 2.97
N SER A 43 -10.54 4.68 3.12
CA SER A 43 -9.35 5.05 3.88
C SER A 43 -8.09 4.55 3.19
N TYR A 44 -7.03 5.35 3.26
CA TYR A 44 -5.74 5.12 2.59
C TYR A 44 -4.58 4.96 3.58
#